data_AF-A0A5S3VUI5-F1
#
_entry.id   AF-A0A5S3VUI5-F1
#
_cell.length_a   1.000
_cell.length_b   1.000
_cell.length_c   1.000
_cell.angle_alpha   90.00
_cell.angle_beta   90.00
_cell.angle_gamma   90.00
#
_symmetry.space_group_name_H-M   'P 1'
#
loop_
_entity.id
_entity.type
_entity.pdbx_description
1 polymer ?
#
loop_
_entity_poly.entity_id
_entity_poly.type
_entity_poly.pdbx_seq_one_letter_code
_entity_poly.pdbx_strand_id
1 'polypeptide(L)'
;MDLINFRVGQKTISLKILDILLTERYEENLTDLPNDNPSFLGVKDYMGVPTPIFDLGLILNNQSSHDINRALIDLLMEHEQEQKSWFQ
;
A
#
# COMPACT_ATOMS: atom_id res chain seq x y z
N MET A 1 -13.54 22.39 -9.19
CA MET A 1 -13.65 20.94 -9.41
C MET A 1 -13.02 20.31 -8.19
N ASP A 2 -13.79 19.52 -7.43
CA ASP A 2 -13.38 19.10 -6.10
C ASP A 2 -12.49 17.85 -6.18
N LEU A 3 -11.38 17.89 -5.45
CA LEU A 3 -10.34 16.86 -5.42
C LEU A 3 -10.26 16.27 -4.02
N ILE A 4 -9.97 14.98 -3.93
CA ILE A 4 -9.56 14.34 -2.69
C ILE A 4 -8.08 13.97 -2.78
N ASN A 5 -7.35 14.31 -1.72
CA ASN A 5 -5.93 14.01 -1.59
C ASN A 5 -5.73 12.66 -0.90
N PHE A 6 -4.90 11.82 -1.50
CA PHE A 6 -4.44 10.56 -0.93
C PHE A 6 -2.93 10.60 -0.76
N ARG A 7 -2.45 10.04 0.34
CA ARG A 7 -1.03 9.84 0.58
C ARG A 7 -0.64 8.42 0.18
N VAL A 8 0.41 8.30 -0.64
CA VAL A 8 0.99 7.02 -1.06
C VAL A 8 2.49 7.08 -0.79
N GLY A 9 2.90 6.52 0.35
CA GLY A 9 4.27 6.66 0.86
C GLY A 9 4.63 8.15 1.09
N GLN A 10 5.67 8.62 0.39
CA GLN A 10 6.12 10.02 0.46
C GLN A 10 5.44 10.95 -0.54
N LYS A 11 4.56 10.44 -1.41
CA LYS A 11 3.87 11.22 -2.44
C LYS A 11 2.43 11.51 -2.04
N THR A 12 1.92 12.65 -2.48
CA THR A 12 0.50 12.99 -2.42
C THR A 12 -0.07 12.99 -3.83
N ILE A 13 -1.19 12.31 -4.03
CA ILE A 13 -1.94 12.32 -5.28
C ILE A 13 -3.32 12.92 -5.04
N SER A 14 -3.89 13.55 -6.06
CA SER A 14 -5.23 14.13 -6.00
C SER A 14 -6.09 13.49 -7.07
N LEU A 15 -7.24 12.96 -6.66
CA LEU A 15 -8.22 12.33 -7.57
C LEU A 15 -9.51 13.15 -7.57
N LYS A 16 -10.20 13.19 -8.71
CA LYS A 16 -11.50 13.85 -8.80
C LYS A 16 -12.49 13.08 -7.96
N ILE A 17 -13.27 13.76 -7.13
CA ILE A 17 -14.23 13.06 -6.25
C ILE A 17 -15.25 12.23 -7.04
N LEU A 18 -15.66 12.71 -8.22
CA LEU A 18 -16.63 12.01 -9.07
C LEU A 18 -16.07 10.72 -9.71
N ASP A 19 -14.75 10.54 -9.71
CA ASP A 19 -14.10 9.33 -10.23
C ASP A 19 -13.87 8.29 -9.11
N ILE A 20 -14.24 8.60 -7.86
CA ILE A 20 -14.09 7.71 -6.70
C ILE A 20 -15.44 7.07 -6.38
N LEU A 21 -15.52 5.75 -6.53
CA LEU A 21 -16.73 4.99 -6.21
C LEU A 21 -16.89 4.76 -4.70
N LEU A 22 -15.81 4.33 -4.05
CA LEU A 22 -15.76 3.99 -2.63
C LEU A 22 -14.32 4.10 -2.12
N THR A 23 -14.14 4.42 -0.84
CA THR A 23 -12.89 4.23 -0.11
C THR A 23 -13.11 3.20 0.99
N GLU A 24 -12.28 2.18 1.03
CA GLU A 24 -12.33 1.13 2.05
C GLU A 24 -10.92 0.82 2.57
N ARG A 25 -10.88 0.17 3.74
CA ARG A 25 -9.63 -0.37 4.27
C ARG A 25 -9.27 -1.64 3.49
N TYR A 26 -7.99 -1.77 3.13
CA TYR A 26 -7.47 -3.00 2.57
C TYR A 26 -7.41 -4.11 3.64
N GLU A 27 -8.01 -5.26 3.37
CA GLU A 27 -8.14 -6.40 4.29
C GLU A 27 -7.55 -7.71 3.74
N GLU A 28 -6.69 -7.65 2.71
CA GLU A 28 -6.01 -8.83 2.13
C GLU A 28 -6.96 -9.96 1.67
N ASN A 29 -8.22 -9.62 1.39
CA ASN A 29 -9.28 -10.55 1.01
C ASN A 29 -9.49 -10.60 -0.51
N LEU A 30 -8.40 -10.53 -1.27
CA LEU A 30 -8.45 -10.56 -2.73
C LEU A 30 -8.49 -11.99 -3.26
N THR A 31 -9.11 -12.16 -4.43
CA THR A 31 -8.98 -13.38 -5.22
C THR A 31 -7.72 -13.28 -6.06
N ASP A 32 -6.79 -14.20 -5.83
CA ASP A 32 -5.55 -14.29 -6.60
C ASP A 32 -5.83 -14.76 -8.04
N LEU A 33 -5.21 -14.07 -9.00
CA LEU A 33 -5.22 -14.45 -10.41
C LEU A 33 -3.79 -14.44 -10.95
N PRO A 34 -3.42 -15.41 -11.80
CA PRO A 34 -2.11 -15.40 -12.45
C PRO A 34 -1.96 -14.14 -13.30
N ASN A 35 -0.93 -13.34 -13.01
CA ASN A 35 -0.66 -12.08 -13.68
C ASN A 35 0.85 -11.77 -13.61
N ASP A 36 1.41 -11.25 -14.71
CA ASP A 36 2.82 -10.86 -14.80
C ASP A 36 3.07 -9.42 -14.30
N ASN A 37 2.02 -8.66 -14.01
CA ASN A 37 2.14 -7.27 -13.55
C ASN A 37 2.51 -7.24 -12.05
N PRO A 38 3.69 -6.71 -11.69
CA PRO A 38 4.16 -6.70 -10.29
C PRO A 38 3.31 -5.83 -9.36
N SER A 39 2.56 -4.86 -9.91
CA SER A 39 1.67 -4.01 -9.12
C SER A 39 0.27 -4.60 -8.94
N PHE A 40 -0.06 -5.69 -9.62
CA PHE A 40 -1.37 -6.31 -9.49
C PHE A 40 -1.45 -7.14 -8.21
N LEU A 41 -2.44 -6.85 -7.37
CA LEU A 41 -2.63 -7.52 -6.09
C LEU A 41 -3.68 -8.64 -6.16
N GLY A 42 -4.62 -8.55 -7.10
CA GLY A 42 -5.72 -9.50 -7.22
C GLY A 42 -7.03 -8.84 -7.65
N VAL A 43 -8.13 -9.56 -7.51
CA VAL A 43 -9.48 -9.08 -7.85
C VAL A 43 -10.37 -9.10 -6.63
N LYS A 44 -11.23 -8.08 -6.52
CA LYS A 44 -12.29 -8.02 -5.52
C LYS A 44 -13.64 -7.83 -6.19
N ASP A 45 -14.69 -8.46 -5.65
CA ASP A 45 -16.05 -8.17 -6.09
C ASP A 45 -16.49 -6.81 -5.56
N TYR A 46 -16.83 -5.90 -6.47
CA TYR A 46 -17.47 -4.64 -6.16
C TYR A 46 -18.84 -4.61 -6.82
N MET A 47 -19.90 -4.78 -6.01
CA MET A 47 -21.29 -4.79 -6.47
C MET A 47 -21.56 -5.79 -7.62
N GLY A 48 -20.99 -6.99 -7.56
CA GLY A 48 -21.11 -8.00 -8.61
C GLY A 48 -20.20 -7.79 -9.82
N VAL A 49 -19.29 -6.81 -9.75
CA VAL A 49 -18.29 -6.54 -10.80
C VAL A 49 -16.89 -6.90 -10.27
N PRO A 50 -16.18 -7.85 -10.92
CA PRO A 50 -14.81 -8.17 -10.57
C PRO A 50 -13.91 -6.97 -10.89
N THR A 51 -13.41 -6.32 -9.84
CA THR A 51 -12.60 -5.11 -9.91
C THR A 51 -11.14 -5.45 -9.61
N PRO A 52 -10.21 -5.18 -10.53
CA PRO A 52 -8.79 -5.43 -10.30
C PRO A 52 -8.22 -4.40 -9.33
N ILE A 53 -7.38 -4.87 -8.40
CA ILE A 53 -6.76 -4.05 -7.36
C ILE A 53 -5.25 -3.99 -7.62
N PHE A 54 -4.68 -2.80 -7.51
CA PHE A 54 -3.27 -2.53 -7.77
C PHE A 54 -2.60 -1.78 -6.62
N ASP A 55 -1.32 -2.05 -6.38
CA ASP A 55 -0.49 -1.34 -5.41
C ASP A 55 0.05 -0.03 -6.00
N LEU A 56 -0.56 1.09 -5.60
CA LEU A 56 -0.10 2.43 -5.96
C LEU A 56 1.30 2.75 -5.41
N GLY A 57 1.71 2.13 -4.30
CA GLY A 57 3.06 2.25 -3.75
C GLY A 57 4.10 1.76 -4.73
N LEU A 58 3.92 0.55 -5.27
CA LEU A 58 4.79 0.02 -6.33
C LEU A 58 4.75 0.89 -7.59
N ILE A 59 3.56 1.31 -8.03
CA ILE A 59 3.40 2.12 -9.25
C ILE A 59 4.11 3.48 -9.14
N LEU A 60 4.01 4.15 -7.98
CA LEU A 60 4.49 5.52 -7.82
C LEU A 60 5.88 5.62 -7.20
N ASN A 61 6.26 4.65 -6.37
CA ASN A 61 7.51 4.69 -5.58
C ASN A 61 8.49 3.57 -5.95
N ASN A 62 8.16 2.68 -6.91
CA ASN A 62 8.92 1.46 -7.22
C ASN A 62 9.14 0.52 -6.02
N GLN A 63 8.41 0.73 -4.93
CA GLN A 63 8.53 -0.04 -3.67
C GLN A 63 7.16 -0.12 -2.99
N SER A 64 6.82 -1.29 -2.47
CA SER A 64 5.57 -1.47 -1.74
C SER A 64 5.65 -0.83 -0.35
N SER A 65 4.51 -0.44 0.20
CA SER A 65 4.47 0.08 1.58
C SER A 65 4.85 -1.01 2.60
N HIS A 66 4.56 -2.27 2.28
CA HIS A 66 4.90 -3.41 3.12
C HIS A 66 6.42 -3.57 3.28
N ASP A 67 7.17 -3.45 2.19
CA ASP A 67 8.63 -3.63 2.22
C ASP A 67 9.32 -2.50 2.99
N ILE A 68 8.87 -1.26 2.79
CA ILE A 68 9.36 -0.09 3.53
C ILE A 68 9.09 -0.25 5.03
N ASN A 69 7.87 -0.68 5.40
CA ASN A 69 7.51 -0.89 6.80
C ASN A 69 8.35 -1.99 7.43
N ARG A 70 8.61 -3.09 6.70
CA ARG A 70 9.47 -4.18 7.17
C ARG A 70 10.90 -3.71 7.42
N ALA A 71 11.50 -3.01 6.45
CA ALA A 71 12.85 -2.45 6.59
C ALA A 71 12.95 -1.48 7.79
N LEU A 72 11.91 -0.69 8.03
CA LEU A 72 11.86 0.21 9.19
C LEU A 72 11.77 -0.57 10.51
N ILE A 73 10.97 -1.63 10.57
CA ILE A 73 10.88 -2.50 11.76
C ILE A 73 12.24 -3.11 12.07
N ASP A 74 12.94 -3.64 11.06
CA ASP A 74 14.25 -4.25 11.22
C ASP A 74 15.27 -3.23 11.78
N LEU A 75 15.29 -2.02 11.24
CA LEU A 75 16.14 -0.92 11.71
C LEU A 75 15.82 -0.53 13.17
N LEU A 76 14.53 -0.47 13.53
CA LEU A 76 14.12 -0.15 14.89
C LEU A 76 14.54 -1.25 15.88
N MET A 77 14.44 -2.52 15.48
CA MET A 77 14.90 -3.65 16.30
C MET A 77 16.43 -3.64 16.48
N GLU A 78 17.19 -3.31 15.44
CA GLU A 78 18.64 -3.17 15.50
C GLU A 78 19.04 -2.07 16.50
N HIS A 79 18.47 -0.88 16.38
CA HIS A 79 18.74 0.23 17.30
C HIS A 79 18.29 -0.06 18.74
N GLU A 80 17.17 -0.76 18.93
CA GLU A 80 16.75 -1.19 20.26
C GLU A 80 17.80 -2.10 20.91
N GLN A 81 18.39 -3.01 20.12
CA GLN A 81 19.42 -3.93 20.60
C GLN A 81 20.74 -3.21 20.89
N GLU A 82 21.16 -2.28 20.03
CA GLU A 82 22.32 -1.42 20.27
C GLU A 82 22.15 -0.61 21.56
N GLN A 83 21.00 0.03 21.74
CA GLN A 83 20.71 0.82 22.93
C GLN A 83 20.76 -0.05 24.20
N LYS A 84 20.17 -1.25 24.18
CA LYS A 84 20.25 -2.19 25.30
C LYS A 84 21.70 -2.55 25.65
N SER A 85 22.56 -2.72 24.64
CA SER A 85 23.98 -3.03 24.85
C SER A 85 24.77 -1.90 25.51
N TRP A 86 24.37 -0.63 25.32
CA TRP A 86 25.04 0.52 25.93
C TRP A 86 24.75 0.67 27.42
N PHE A 87 23.62 0.13 27.89
CA PHE A 87 23.20 0.16 29.30
C PHE A 87 23.53 -1.12 30.07
N GLN A 88 24.25 -2.07 29.45
CA GLN A 88 24.83 -3.25 30.09
C GLN A 88 26.31 -3.03 30.40
#